data_AF-A0A7W2CYL2-F1
#
_entry.id   AF-A0A7W2CYL2-F1
#
_cell.length_a   1.000
_cell.length_b   1.000
_cell.length_c   1.000
_cell.angle_alpha   90.00
_cell.angle_beta   90.00
_cell.angle_gamma   90.00
#
_symmetry.space_group_name_H-M   'P 1'
#
loop_
_entity.id
_entity.type
_entity.pdbx_description
1 polymer ?
#
loop_
_entity_poly.entity_id
_entity_poly.type
_entity_poly.pdbx_seq_one_letter_code
_entity_poly.pdbx_strand_id
1 'polypeptide(L)'
;MRLKMFSVEFLPRAEDESWRSIEALGKTPRELTVDDFTFRHFMTDVVINDQQAGDITLVTPGLPIIDFLLMLVQMKREVLATGESIVETSQTQDSIHAVRRGDSVQIHYSFSDIVSDIPLELFQEIPRIGLRAALQVLHSAYAELRSNGYLQGLSRVV
;
A
#
# COMPACT_ATOMS: atom_id res chain seq x y z
N MET A 1 7.54 22.41 -14.04
CA MET A 1 7.13 21.03 -14.38
C MET A 1 6.20 20.57 -13.27
N ARG A 2 4.90 20.42 -13.52
CA ARG A 2 3.98 19.91 -12.49
C ARG A 2 4.26 18.43 -12.32
N LEU A 3 4.67 18.00 -11.13
CA LEU A 3 4.77 16.58 -10.79
C LEU A 3 3.39 15.97 -11.09
N LYS A 4 3.38 15.02 -12.03
CA LYS A 4 2.21 14.20 -12.35
C LYS A 4 1.80 13.50 -11.05
N MET A 5 0.55 13.65 -10.64
CA MET A 5 0.13 13.15 -9.34
C MET A 5 -0.22 11.67 -9.48
N PHE A 6 0.61 10.82 -8.89
CA PHE A 6 0.27 9.44 -8.57
C PHE A 6 -0.18 9.43 -7.12
N SER A 7 -1.33 8.82 -6.81
CA SER A 7 -1.80 8.71 -5.43
C SER A 7 -2.36 7.33 -5.12
N VAL A 8 -2.34 6.99 -3.84
CA VAL A 8 -2.86 5.75 -3.30
C VAL A 8 -3.90 6.12 -2.26
N GLU A 9 -5.08 5.54 -2.38
CA GLU A 9 -6.16 5.66 -1.41
C GLU A 9 -6.51 4.26 -0.89
N PHE A 10 -6.78 4.19 0.40
CA PHE A 10 -7.17 2.97 1.09
C PHE A 10 -8.58 3.14 1.61
N LEU A 11 -9.46 2.21 1.22
CA LEU A 11 -10.88 2.23 1.57
C LEU A 11 -11.14 1.15 2.62
N PRO A 12 -11.36 1.53 3.90
CA PRO A 12 -11.69 0.59 4.96
C PRO A 12 -12.89 -0.28 4.61
N ARG A 13 -12.74 -1.60 4.79
CA ARG A 13 -13.82 -2.55 4.56
C ARG A 13 -14.77 -2.63 5.75
N ALA A 14 -16.06 -2.48 5.49
CA ALA A 14 -17.07 -2.45 6.54
C ALA A 14 -17.24 -3.81 7.24
N GLU A 15 -16.94 -4.90 6.54
CA GLU A 15 -16.99 -6.28 7.04
C GLU A 15 -15.79 -6.65 7.93
N ASP A 16 -14.69 -5.90 7.86
CA ASP A 16 -13.53 -6.13 8.73
C ASP A 16 -13.75 -5.45 10.09
N GLU A 17 -13.94 -6.29 11.12
CA GLU A 17 -14.20 -5.87 12.49
C GLU A 17 -13.07 -5.02 13.09
N SER A 18 -11.85 -5.15 12.56
CA SER A 18 -10.70 -4.37 13.02
C SER A 18 -10.83 -2.87 12.75
N TRP A 19 -11.75 -2.43 11.90
CA TRP A 19 -12.07 -1.01 11.70
C TRP A 19 -13.12 -0.46 12.68
N ARG A 20 -13.81 -1.32 13.44
CA ARG A 20 -14.96 -0.90 14.26
C ARG A 20 -14.60 -0.59 15.71
N SER A 21 -13.74 -1.39 16.32
CA SER A 21 -13.22 -1.09 17.66
C SER A 21 -11.91 -1.83 17.92
N ILE A 22 -10.94 -1.15 18.55
CA ILE A 22 -9.76 -1.81 19.12
C ILE A 22 -10.16 -2.89 20.15
N GLU A 23 -11.29 -2.72 20.84
CA GLU A 23 -11.82 -3.71 21.79
C GLU A 23 -12.35 -4.97 21.10
N ALA A 24 -12.79 -4.86 19.84
CA ALA A 24 -13.24 -5.98 19.01
C ALA A 24 -12.08 -6.88 18.52
N LEU A 25 -10.82 -6.42 18.65
CA LEU A 25 -9.61 -7.18 18.32
C LEU A 25 -9.29 -8.30 19.33
N GLY A 26 -10.14 -8.51 20.33
CA GLY A 26 -10.10 -9.65 21.23
C GLY A 26 -9.40 -9.38 22.57
N LYS A 27 -10.17 -8.90 23.55
CA LYS A 27 -9.96 -8.95 25.02
C LYS A 27 -8.55 -8.63 25.53
N THR A 28 -8.46 -7.49 26.22
CA THR A 28 -7.28 -6.73 26.70
C THR A 28 -6.60 -5.93 25.59
N PRO A 29 -6.23 -4.66 25.84
CA PRO A 29 -5.50 -3.85 24.86
C PRO A 29 -4.07 -4.41 24.78
N ARG A 30 -3.91 -5.50 24.03
CA ARG A 30 -2.60 -5.93 23.56
C ARG A 30 -2.16 -4.92 22.50
N GLU A 31 -0.92 -4.47 22.59
CA GLU A 31 -0.31 -3.67 21.53
C GLU A 31 -0.32 -4.50 20.23
N LEU A 32 -0.94 -3.97 19.18
CA LEU A 32 -1.00 -4.63 17.87
C LEU A 32 0.41 -4.89 17.34
N THR A 33 0.63 -6.12 16.89
CA THR A 33 1.93 -6.62 16.46
C THR A 33 2.12 -6.47 14.96
N VAL A 34 3.34 -6.72 14.48
CA VAL A 34 3.66 -6.78 13.05
C VAL A 34 2.71 -7.72 12.32
N ASP A 35 2.47 -8.92 12.85
CA ASP A 35 1.60 -9.93 12.23
C ASP A 35 0.15 -9.44 12.11
N ASP A 36 -0.32 -8.67 13.09
CA ASP A 36 -1.67 -8.13 13.10
C ASP A 36 -1.86 -7.13 11.95
N PHE A 37 -0.92 -6.19 11.79
CA PHE A 37 -0.96 -5.21 10.71
C PHE A 37 -0.69 -5.80 9.32
N THR A 38 0.20 -6.79 9.23
CA THR A 38 0.63 -7.32 7.93
C THR A 38 -0.31 -8.40 7.41
N PHE A 39 -1.01 -9.16 8.27
CA PHE A 39 -1.76 -10.33 7.79
C PHE A 39 -3.22 -10.40 8.22
N ARG A 40 -3.65 -9.68 9.28
CA ARG A 40 -4.91 -10.01 9.97
C ARG A 40 -5.91 -8.86 10.08
N HIS A 41 -5.44 -7.62 10.12
CA HIS A 41 -6.27 -6.46 10.42
C HIS A 41 -6.09 -5.38 9.37
N PHE A 42 -7.06 -4.47 9.35
CA PHE A 42 -7.08 -3.29 8.50
C PHE A 42 -7.10 -3.64 7.02
N MET A 43 -8.02 -4.54 6.66
CA MET A 43 -8.33 -4.94 5.30
C MET A 43 -8.95 -3.76 4.56
N THR A 44 -8.42 -3.45 3.38
CA THR A 44 -8.86 -2.32 2.55
C THR A 44 -9.01 -2.72 1.10
N ASP A 45 -9.92 -2.07 0.39
CA ASP A 45 -9.77 -1.93 -1.06
C ASP A 45 -8.72 -0.84 -1.32
N VAL A 46 -7.95 -0.98 -2.40
CA VAL A 46 -6.90 -0.03 -2.76
C VAL A 46 -7.25 0.63 -4.08
N VAL A 47 -7.23 1.96 -4.10
CA VAL A 47 -7.34 2.75 -5.32
C VAL A 47 -5.99 3.38 -5.60
N ILE A 48 -5.41 3.05 -6.75
CA ILE A 48 -4.24 3.72 -7.29
C ILE A 48 -4.75 4.70 -8.35
N ASN A 49 -4.61 5.98 -8.10
CA ASN A 49 -4.97 7.02 -9.06
C ASN A 49 -3.72 7.45 -9.82
N ASP A 50 -3.68 7.11 -11.10
CA ASP A 50 -2.76 7.68 -12.07
C ASP A 50 -3.52 8.73 -12.87
N GLN A 51 -3.24 10.02 -12.63
CA GLN A 51 -3.93 11.10 -13.34
C GLN A 51 -3.81 11.05 -14.87
N GLN A 52 -2.86 10.29 -15.44
CA GLN A 52 -2.73 10.14 -16.88
C GLN A 52 -3.50 8.94 -17.42
N ALA A 53 -3.58 7.87 -16.64
CA ALA A 53 -4.03 6.56 -17.11
C ALA A 53 -5.42 6.17 -16.57
N GLY A 54 -5.83 6.74 -15.43
CA GLY A 54 -7.10 6.50 -14.77
C GLY A 54 -6.95 5.90 -13.38
N ASP A 55 -8.09 5.51 -12.81
CA ASP A 55 -8.15 4.82 -11.52
C ASP A 55 -7.97 3.32 -11.72
N ILE A 56 -7.01 2.75 -10.99
CA ILE A 56 -6.75 1.32 -10.91
C ILE A 56 -7.22 0.85 -9.54
N THR A 57 -8.23 -0.01 -9.49
CA THR A 57 -8.82 -0.45 -8.21
C THR A 57 -8.55 -1.93 -7.96
N LEU A 58 -7.94 -2.23 -6.81
CA LEU A 58 -7.79 -3.58 -6.28
C LEU A 58 -8.89 -3.82 -5.24
N VAL A 59 -9.87 -4.65 -5.60
CA VAL A 59 -11.08 -4.87 -4.78
C VAL A 59 -11.12 -6.27 -4.13
N THR A 60 -10.54 -7.34 -4.69
CA THR A 60 -10.98 -8.69 -4.23
C THR A 60 -9.88 -9.76 -4.13
N PRO A 61 -9.80 -10.47 -2.99
CA PRO A 61 -10.20 -10.04 -1.64
C PRO A 61 -9.35 -8.82 -1.24
N GLY A 62 -9.94 -7.85 -0.53
CA GLY A 62 -9.18 -6.72 0.01
C GLY A 62 -7.96 -7.22 0.81
N LEU A 63 -7.01 -6.33 1.10
CA LEU A 63 -5.74 -6.73 1.72
C LEU A 63 -5.37 -5.84 2.90
N PRO A 64 -4.56 -6.36 3.85
CA PRO A 64 -4.06 -5.54 4.94
C PRO A 64 -3.28 -4.34 4.41
N ILE A 65 -3.59 -3.15 4.93
CA ILE A 65 -3.00 -1.89 4.45
C ILE A 65 -1.46 -1.88 4.50
N ILE A 66 -0.87 -2.53 5.51
CA ILE A 66 0.58 -2.61 5.68
C ILE A 66 1.20 -3.65 4.74
N ASP A 67 0.49 -4.71 4.39
CA ASP A 67 0.95 -5.68 3.38
C ASP A 67 1.18 -5.00 2.04
N PHE A 68 0.17 -4.25 1.56
CA PHE A 68 0.28 -3.50 0.31
C PHE A 68 1.46 -2.51 0.34
N LEU A 69 1.68 -1.84 1.47
CA LEU A 69 2.81 -0.92 1.61
C LEU A 69 4.16 -1.64 1.50
N LEU A 70 4.31 -2.78 2.17
CA LEU A 70 5.54 -3.56 2.11
C LEU A 70 5.80 -4.11 0.70
N MET A 71 4.73 -4.52 0.02
CA MET A 71 4.75 -4.91 -1.40
C MET A 71 5.31 -3.78 -2.29
N LEU A 72 4.85 -2.53 -2.10
CA LEU A 72 5.39 -1.37 -2.83
C LEU A 72 6.87 -1.10 -2.50
N VAL A 73 7.28 -1.26 -1.24
CA VAL A 73 8.69 -1.12 -0.84
C VAL A 73 9.56 -2.14 -1.52
N GLN A 74 9.14 -3.41 -1.54
CA GLN A 74 9.85 -4.50 -2.22
C GLN A 74 9.97 -4.20 -3.71
N MET A 75 8.86 -3.85 -4.37
CA MET A 75 8.84 -3.50 -5.78
C MET A 75 9.84 -2.38 -6.10
N LYS A 76 9.84 -1.31 -5.30
CA LYS A 76 10.80 -0.21 -5.46
C LYS A 76 12.25 -0.71 -5.38
N ARG A 77 12.57 -1.50 -4.35
CA ARG A 77 13.94 -2.00 -4.12
C ARG A 77 14.42 -2.85 -5.29
N GLU A 78 13.57 -3.76 -5.77
CA GLU A 78 13.87 -4.65 -6.87
C GLU A 78 14.05 -3.88 -8.18
N VAL A 79 13.11 -3.00 -8.57
CA VAL A 79 13.25 -2.19 -9.80
C VAL A 79 14.51 -1.32 -9.78
N LEU A 80 14.90 -0.77 -8.63
CA LEU A 80 16.15 0.00 -8.51
C LEU A 80 17.40 -0.87 -8.62
N ALA A 81 17.35 -2.12 -8.17
CA ALA A 81 18.49 -3.04 -8.16
C ALA A 81 18.66 -3.80 -9.48
N THR A 82 17.58 -4.31 -10.07
CA THR A 82 17.60 -5.22 -11.22
C THR A 82 16.94 -4.64 -12.46
N GLY A 83 16.18 -3.55 -12.32
CA GLY A 83 15.43 -2.93 -13.42
C GLY A 83 14.02 -3.49 -13.63
N GLU A 84 13.61 -4.51 -12.89
CA GLU A 84 12.31 -5.15 -13.02
C GLU A 84 11.88 -5.81 -11.69
N SER A 85 10.59 -5.81 -11.41
CA SER A 85 10.01 -6.47 -10.24
C SER A 85 8.59 -6.93 -10.52
N ILE A 86 8.25 -8.12 -10.04
CA ILE A 86 6.87 -8.61 -9.94
C ILE A 86 6.61 -8.87 -8.46
N VAL A 87 5.63 -8.15 -7.91
CA VAL A 87 5.20 -8.34 -6.52
C VAL A 87 3.75 -8.83 -6.51
N GLU A 88 3.48 -9.80 -5.65
CA GLU A 88 2.16 -10.41 -5.47
C GLU A 88 1.58 -10.00 -4.12
N THR A 89 0.27 -9.81 -4.05
CA THR A 89 -0.39 -9.56 -2.76
C THR A 89 -0.41 -10.83 -1.90
N SER A 90 -0.36 -10.71 -0.58
CA SER A 90 -0.25 -11.88 0.29
C SER A 90 -1.50 -12.77 0.33
N GLN A 91 -2.66 -12.24 -0.05
CA GLN A 91 -3.95 -12.92 0.06
C GLN A 91 -4.58 -13.32 -1.28
N THR A 92 -4.02 -12.84 -2.39
CA THR A 92 -4.58 -13.06 -3.74
C THR A 92 -3.48 -13.47 -4.72
N GLN A 93 -3.84 -13.77 -5.96
CA GLN A 93 -2.88 -13.94 -7.07
C GLN A 93 -2.69 -12.65 -7.87
N ASP A 94 -3.17 -11.52 -7.34
CA ASP A 94 -2.99 -10.22 -7.96
C ASP A 94 -1.54 -9.78 -7.83
N SER A 95 -1.03 -9.21 -8.92
CA SER A 95 0.36 -8.79 -9.02
C SER A 95 0.48 -7.40 -9.63
N ILE A 96 1.55 -6.73 -9.24
CA ILE A 96 2.01 -5.50 -9.86
C ILE A 96 3.38 -5.78 -10.46
N HIS A 97 3.50 -5.56 -11.78
CA HIS A 97 4.73 -5.75 -12.52
C HIS A 97 5.28 -4.39 -12.94
N ALA A 98 6.49 -4.07 -12.50
CA ALA A 98 7.16 -2.81 -12.79
C ALA A 98 8.47 -3.04 -13.55
N VAL A 99 8.66 -2.31 -14.65
CA VAL A 99 9.86 -2.40 -15.50
C VAL A 99 10.44 -1.01 -15.74
N ARG A 100 11.72 -0.84 -15.42
CA ARG A 100 12.46 0.40 -15.67
C ARG A 100 12.77 0.53 -17.17
N ARG A 101 12.46 1.70 -17.74
CA ARG A 101 12.73 2.09 -19.13
C ARG A 101 13.50 3.42 -19.13
N GLY A 102 14.81 3.36 -18.87
CA GLY A 102 15.63 4.56 -18.73
C GLY A 102 15.25 5.36 -17.48
N ASP A 103 14.67 6.54 -17.69
CA ASP A 103 14.23 7.47 -16.63
C ASP A 103 12.74 7.37 -16.29
N SER A 104 12.04 6.37 -16.85
CA SER A 104 10.67 6.03 -16.46
C SER A 104 10.56 4.58 -15.98
N VAL A 105 9.43 4.29 -15.35
CA VAL A 105 9.02 2.96 -14.92
C VAL A 105 7.62 2.72 -15.45
N GLN A 106 7.49 1.65 -16.23
CA GLN A 106 6.19 1.14 -16.68
C GLN A 106 5.65 0.18 -15.63
N ILE A 107 4.40 0.36 -15.21
CA ILE A 107 3.73 -0.46 -14.20
C ILE A 107 2.48 -1.08 -14.83
N HIS A 108 2.39 -2.41 -14.75
CA HIS A 108 1.27 -3.23 -15.16
C HIS A 108 0.61 -3.83 -13.92
N TYR A 109 -0.71 -3.99 -13.97
CA TYR A 109 -1.50 -4.52 -12.86
C TYR A 109 -2.28 -5.73 -13.37
N SER A 110 -2.19 -6.89 -12.73
CA SER A 110 -2.91 -8.09 -13.21
C SER A 110 -4.44 -7.95 -13.15
N PHE A 111 -4.93 -6.93 -12.45
CA PHE A 111 -6.33 -6.62 -12.17
C PHE A 111 -6.84 -5.38 -12.90
N SER A 112 -6.07 -4.84 -13.86
CA SER A 112 -6.50 -3.72 -14.70
C SER A 112 -5.78 -3.72 -16.05
N ASP A 113 -6.50 -3.33 -17.11
CA ASP A 113 -5.90 -3.13 -18.44
C ASP A 113 -5.09 -1.82 -18.54
N ILE A 114 -5.11 -0.99 -17.50
CA ILE A 114 -4.37 0.26 -17.44
C ILE A 114 -2.87 -0.03 -17.25
N VAL A 115 -2.04 0.70 -18.00
CA VAL A 115 -0.59 0.69 -17.83
C VAL A 115 -0.14 2.09 -17.45
N SER A 116 0.50 2.21 -16.29
CA SER A 116 1.10 3.47 -15.83
C SER A 116 2.51 3.61 -16.39
N ASP A 117 2.88 4.77 -16.91
CA ASP A 117 4.26 5.11 -17.26
C ASP A 117 4.66 6.39 -16.53
N ILE A 118 5.44 6.21 -15.47
CA ILE A 118 5.77 7.28 -14.52
C ILE A 118 7.27 7.57 -14.48
N PRO A 119 7.68 8.81 -14.20
CA PRO A 119 9.09 9.12 -13.97
C PRO A 119 9.69 8.27 -12.86
N LEU A 120 10.95 7.85 -13.00
CA LEU A 120 11.67 7.07 -12.00
C LEU A 120 11.74 7.79 -10.64
N GLU A 121 11.82 9.12 -10.64
CA GLU A 121 11.75 9.94 -9.42
C GLU A 121 10.39 9.78 -8.70
N LEU A 122 9.30 9.77 -9.46
CA LEU A 122 7.95 9.58 -8.90
C LEU A 122 7.77 8.14 -8.39
N PHE A 123 8.26 7.15 -9.13
CA PHE A 123 8.23 5.75 -8.73
C PHE A 123 8.93 5.52 -7.37
N GLN A 124 10.08 6.17 -7.16
CA GLN A 124 10.81 6.09 -5.88
C GLN A 124 10.02 6.64 -4.68
N GLU A 125 9.10 7.57 -4.94
CA GLU A 125 8.24 8.19 -3.93
C GLU A 125 6.95 7.40 -3.65
N ILE A 126 6.57 6.42 -4.49
CA ILE A 126 5.33 5.65 -4.34
C ILE A 126 5.19 5.03 -2.94
N PRO A 127 6.21 4.35 -2.38
CA PRO A 127 6.09 3.81 -1.03
C PRO A 127 5.82 4.89 0.03
N ARG A 128 6.40 6.09 -0.12
CA ARG A 128 6.17 7.21 0.81
C ARG A 128 4.77 7.79 0.68
N ILE A 129 4.27 7.89 -0.55
CA ILE A 129 2.89 8.28 -0.84
C ILE A 129 1.93 7.28 -0.19
N GLY A 130 2.15 5.98 -0.40
CA GLY A 130 1.38 4.91 0.22
C GLY A 130 1.44 4.94 1.75
N LEU A 131 2.62 5.10 2.35
CA LEU A 131 2.75 5.18 3.81
C LEU A 131 1.95 6.36 4.39
N ARG A 132 2.01 7.54 3.77
CA ARG A 132 1.25 8.70 4.23
C ARG A 132 -0.26 8.44 4.20
N ALA A 133 -0.76 7.88 3.10
CA ALA A 133 -2.17 7.51 2.98
C ALA A 133 -2.56 6.43 4.01
N ALA A 134 -1.72 5.41 4.20
CA ALA A 134 -1.97 4.35 5.15
C ALA A 134 -2.07 4.85 6.60
N LEU A 135 -1.08 5.65 7.02
CA LEU A 135 -1.08 6.25 8.35
C LEU A 135 -2.24 7.23 8.54
N GLN A 136 -2.65 7.96 7.49
CA GLN A 136 -3.81 8.84 7.58
C GLN A 136 -5.08 8.04 7.90
N VAL A 137 -5.32 6.94 7.20
CA VAL A 137 -6.50 6.09 7.41
C VAL A 137 -6.45 5.42 8.78
N LEU A 138 -5.33 4.77 9.13
CA LEU A 138 -5.15 4.09 10.42
C LEU A 138 -5.32 5.04 11.61
N HIS A 139 -4.67 6.22 11.57
CA HIS A 139 -4.76 7.19 12.67
C HIS A 139 -6.10 7.93 12.74
N SER A 140 -6.88 7.91 11.66
CA SER A 140 -8.25 8.43 11.68
C SER A 140 -9.22 7.42 12.28
N ALA A 141 -8.95 6.11 12.10
CA ALA A 141 -9.69 5.07 12.79
C ALA A 141 -9.39 5.05 14.29
N TYR A 142 -8.11 5.08 14.67
CA TYR A 142 -7.68 5.03 16.06
C TYR A 142 -6.48 5.93 16.33
N ALA A 143 -6.64 6.90 17.24
CA ALA A 143 -5.58 7.85 17.56
C ALA A 143 -4.39 7.18 18.29
N GLU A 144 -4.66 6.13 19.05
CA GLU A 144 -3.71 5.35 19.84
C GLU A 144 -2.62 4.72 18.97
N LEU A 145 -2.95 4.37 17.73
CA LEU A 145 -2.02 3.79 16.75
C LEU A 145 -0.82 4.70 16.45
N ARG A 146 -0.93 6.01 16.69
CA ARG A 146 0.20 6.96 16.55
C ARG A 146 1.37 6.61 17.48
N SER A 147 1.08 5.93 18.60
CA SER A 147 2.09 5.51 19.57
C SER A 147 2.64 4.10 19.33
N ASN A 148 2.08 3.34 18.38
CA ASN A 148 2.52 1.99 18.09
C ASN A 148 3.96 1.99 17.52
N GLY A 149 4.86 1.26 18.18
CA GLY A 149 6.28 1.29 17.84
C GLY A 149 6.60 0.75 16.43
N TYR A 150 5.82 -0.21 15.95
CA TYR A 150 5.98 -0.76 14.61
C TYR A 150 5.59 0.26 13.53
N LEU A 151 4.42 0.90 13.67
CA LEU A 151 3.96 1.92 12.72
C LEU A 151 4.92 3.13 12.66
N GLN A 152 5.48 3.55 13.79
CA GLN A 152 6.51 4.60 13.82
C GLN A 152 7.79 4.19 13.07
N GLY A 153 8.16 2.90 13.17
CA GLY A 153 9.32 2.32 12.51
C GLY A 153 9.21 2.22 10.98
N LEU A 154 8.00 2.17 10.42
CA LEU A 154 7.78 2.01 8.97
C LEU A 154 8.43 3.11 8.13
N SER A 155 8.51 4.33 8.66
CA SER A 155 9.20 5.46 8.00
C SER A 155 10.67 5.20 7.67
N ARG A 156 11.32 4.25 8.37
CA ARG A 156 12.73 3.86 8.13
C ARG A 156 12.88 2.81 7.04
N VAL A 157 11.79 2.11 6.73
CA VAL A 157 11.75 1.02 5.74
C VAL A 157 11.42 1.55 4.34
N VAL A 158 10.63 2.63 4.30
CA VAL A 158 10.02 3.26 3.13
C VAL A 158 10.91 4.29 2.44
#